data_AF-A0A9N9MDD5-F1
#
_entry.id   AF-A0A9N9MDD5-F1
#
_cell.length_a   1.000
_cell.length_b   1.000
_cell.length_c   1.000
_cell.angle_alpha   90.00
_cell.angle_beta   90.00
_cell.angle_gamma   90.00
#
_symmetry.space_group_name_H-M   'P 1'
#
loop_
_entity.id
_entity.type
_entity.pdbx_description
1 polymer ?
#
loop_
_entity_poly.entity_id
_entity_poly.type
_entity_poly.pdbx_seq_one_letter_code
_entity_poly.pdbx_strand_id
1 'polypeptide(L)'
;MHKLFLLLWFVACISLGFGASYYPQITVDLSNSQPGTTVTKFATAVEAAYTINVININASVDFFNIQIHTFNEIVALSYDDPMDVHSYTNGTNIGLIWKEGLEKYSMKRKKENTGSAASGLVQFYLFRNHQVDEQLDFLIIVTTYTRNNPIPGGCNLSFETEIAPYQKVNQSDEIITVMSQPPSLFGEFCNKSNITTEMYYFYLKEYDNNSQEYFEVIQKMATPDNITKYGTKVPDHLSSNKFKQMYNNYRGTGRVFAVVSTYEGEKSAYVPATSFGCNLQAWEEECLAPVEPHWKVVIALLLIFGVIICFSGHQWFKFGLFVIGYTFGVIIMLIMVTVDNDFSSAGKAVYALLMGIFVAIAWIFLWWKYGIPFIAVFLAFILMGGLIASIVFYSPLGNFYIFTDEPSFWLAFSSVLIISLLPMVTLTSMYYIIALSLLGSYAIIVALNYYFGGNLPYILINTYRRMTVKNFGTAVINPPFQTLDIWQTVLWILLFATGVHVQIRKSLGKPPFPPHRNRSVRNRNEAMVNEETPLLYPEMPPPYTATR
;
A
#
# COMPACT_ATOMS: atom_id res chain seq x y z
N MET A 1 -11.68 32.67 -62.44
CA MET A 1 -10.59 32.14 -61.58
C MET A 1 -11.07 31.48 -60.28
N HIS A 2 -12.19 31.86 -59.67
CA HIS A 2 -12.65 31.23 -58.41
C HIS A 2 -13.27 29.82 -58.55
N LYS A 3 -13.81 29.45 -59.72
CA LYS A 3 -14.36 28.11 -59.97
C LYS A 3 -13.30 27.02 -60.27
N LEU A 4 -12.07 27.42 -60.61
CA LEU A 4 -10.98 26.48 -60.88
C LEU A 4 -10.26 26.04 -59.59
N PHE A 5 -10.23 26.91 -58.58
CA PHE A 5 -9.64 26.61 -57.26
C PHE A 5 -10.48 25.64 -56.44
N LEU A 6 -11.81 25.74 -56.53
CA LEU A 6 -12.74 24.82 -55.86
C LEU A 6 -12.71 23.41 -56.46
N LEU A 7 -12.47 23.27 -57.77
CA LEU A 7 -12.33 21.97 -58.42
C LEU A 7 -10.99 21.30 -58.08
N LEU A 8 -9.91 22.07 -57.95
CA LEU A 8 -8.59 21.56 -57.53
C LEU A 8 -8.57 21.13 -56.06
N TRP A 9 -9.32 21.79 -55.18
CA TRP A 9 -9.46 21.36 -53.78
C TRP A 9 -10.33 20.10 -53.64
N PHE A 10 -11.39 19.97 -54.45
CA PHE A 10 -12.24 18.78 -54.45
C PHE A 10 -11.55 17.54 -55.05
N VAL A 11 -10.66 17.73 -56.04
CA VAL A 11 -9.86 16.63 -56.61
C VAL A 11 -8.70 16.24 -55.68
N ALA A 12 -8.11 17.18 -54.94
CA ALA A 12 -7.07 16.88 -53.95
C ALA A 12 -7.60 16.10 -52.73
N CYS A 13 -8.87 16.28 -52.35
CA CYS A 13 -9.51 15.50 -51.28
C CYS A 13 -9.96 14.09 -51.70
N ILE A 14 -10.05 13.80 -53.00
CA ILE A 14 -10.43 12.46 -53.52
C ILE A 14 -9.17 11.63 -53.89
N SER A 15 -8.00 12.27 -53.98
CA SER A 15 -6.71 11.60 -54.24
C SER A 15 -5.88 11.28 -52.99
N LEU A 16 -6.36 11.59 -51.78
CA LEU A 16 -5.91 10.87 -50.58
C LEU A 16 -6.63 9.53 -50.60
N GLY A 17 -6.04 8.62 -51.39
CA GLY A 17 -6.54 7.28 -51.55
C GLY A 17 -6.84 6.63 -50.20
N PHE A 18 -7.87 5.80 -50.22
CA PHE A 18 -8.02 4.63 -49.37
C PHE A 18 -6.74 3.77 -49.48
N GLY A 19 -5.65 4.24 -48.89
CA GLY A 19 -4.53 3.39 -48.52
C GLY A 19 -5.00 2.61 -47.31
N ALA A 20 -5.05 1.28 -47.43
CA ALA A 20 -5.16 0.44 -46.25
C ALA A 20 -4.06 0.90 -45.27
N SER A 21 -4.44 1.36 -44.08
CA SER A 21 -3.48 1.74 -43.04
C SER A 21 -2.60 0.53 -42.76
N TYR A 22 -1.36 0.56 -43.26
CA TYR A 22 -0.43 -0.54 -43.12
C TYR A 22 0.25 -0.42 -41.76
N TYR A 23 -0.35 -1.04 -40.74
CA TYR A 23 0.29 -1.10 -39.43
C TYR A 23 1.43 -2.14 -39.45
N PRO A 24 2.57 -1.86 -38.78
CA PRO A 24 3.59 -2.86 -38.53
C PRO A 24 2.99 -4.10 -37.83
N GLN A 25 3.45 -5.28 -38.24
CA GLN A 25 2.90 -6.56 -37.79
C GLN A 25 3.82 -7.26 -36.79
N ILE A 26 3.22 -7.79 -35.73
CA ILE A 26 3.89 -8.62 -34.72
C ILE A 26 3.25 -10.00 -34.74
N THR A 27 4.02 -10.98 -35.17
CA THR A 27 3.52 -12.36 -35.24
C THR A 27 3.86 -13.14 -33.98
N VAL A 28 2.88 -13.86 -33.42
CA VAL A 28 3.03 -14.83 -32.34
C VAL A 28 2.64 -16.21 -32.89
N ASP A 29 3.59 -17.13 -32.93
CA ASP A 29 3.39 -18.47 -33.48
C ASP A 29 3.06 -19.48 -32.38
N LEU A 30 1.92 -20.17 -32.53
CA LEU A 30 1.44 -21.20 -31.59
C LEU A 30 1.58 -22.64 -32.12
N SER A 31 2.35 -22.86 -33.18
CA SER A 31 2.52 -24.18 -33.83
C SER A 31 2.95 -25.30 -32.88
N ASN A 32 3.80 -24.99 -31.89
CA ASN A 32 4.28 -25.96 -30.90
C ASN A 32 3.55 -25.87 -29.54
N SER A 33 2.50 -25.05 -29.46
CA SER A 33 1.81 -24.75 -28.21
C SER A 33 0.71 -25.79 -27.95
N GLN A 34 0.87 -26.57 -26.89
CA GLN A 34 -0.19 -27.40 -26.34
C GLN A 34 -1.09 -26.58 -25.41
N PRO A 35 -2.31 -27.02 -25.08
CA PRO A 35 -3.11 -26.35 -24.06
C PRO A 35 -2.35 -26.23 -22.72
N GLY A 36 -2.47 -25.08 -22.07
CA GLY A 36 -1.71 -24.74 -20.86
C GLY A 36 -0.30 -24.20 -21.11
N THR A 37 0.13 -24.06 -22.38
CA THR A 37 1.41 -23.44 -22.71
C THR A 37 1.30 -21.92 -22.85
N THR A 38 2.40 -21.25 -22.58
CA THR A 38 2.52 -19.80 -22.68
C THR A 38 3.65 -19.42 -23.61
N VAL A 39 3.35 -18.58 -24.59
CA VAL A 39 4.34 -17.98 -25.49
C VAL A 39 4.54 -16.52 -25.08
N THR A 40 5.79 -16.11 -24.91
CA THR A 40 6.15 -14.73 -24.56
C THR A 40 6.92 -14.09 -25.70
N LYS A 41 6.66 -12.82 -25.97
CA LYS A 41 7.38 -12.04 -26.97
C LYS A 41 7.58 -10.61 -26.46
N PHE A 42 8.84 -10.19 -26.42
CA PHE A 42 9.19 -8.79 -26.19
C PHE A 42 9.19 -8.05 -27.52
N ALA A 43 8.64 -6.84 -27.52
CA ALA A 43 8.64 -5.94 -28.66
C ALA A 43 8.78 -4.50 -28.18
N THR A 44 9.32 -3.66 -29.05
CA THR A 44 9.47 -2.22 -28.81
C THR A 44 8.60 -1.47 -29.80
N ALA A 45 7.69 -0.65 -29.28
CA ALA A 45 6.79 0.20 -30.05
C ALA A 45 7.46 1.54 -30.35
N VAL A 46 7.49 1.87 -31.64
CA VAL A 46 7.91 3.17 -32.20
C VAL A 46 6.72 3.84 -32.88
N GLU A 47 5.81 3.06 -33.45
CA GLU A 47 4.60 3.55 -34.13
C GLU A 47 3.40 3.69 -33.17
N ALA A 48 2.40 4.46 -33.59
CA ALA A 48 1.17 4.64 -32.80
C ALA A 48 0.21 3.45 -32.85
N ALA A 49 0.35 2.57 -33.83
CA ALA A 49 -0.53 1.43 -34.01
C ALA A 49 0.22 0.21 -34.55
N TYR A 50 -0.12 -0.96 -34.04
CA TYR A 50 0.44 -2.25 -34.41
C TYR A 50 -0.67 -3.26 -34.63
N THR A 51 -0.42 -4.21 -35.53
CA THR A 51 -1.23 -5.42 -35.67
C THR A 51 -0.53 -6.59 -35.00
N ILE A 52 -1.23 -7.32 -34.14
CA ILE A 52 -0.73 -8.56 -33.53
C ILE A 52 -1.44 -9.75 -34.19
N ASN A 53 -0.65 -10.59 -34.86
CA ASN A 53 -1.11 -11.77 -35.58
C ASN A 53 -0.74 -13.03 -34.80
N VAL A 54 -1.74 -13.73 -34.28
CA VAL A 54 -1.57 -15.07 -33.67
C VAL A 54 -1.83 -16.11 -34.75
N ILE A 55 -0.82 -16.93 -35.05
CA ILE A 55 -0.88 -17.91 -36.16
C ILE A 55 -0.66 -19.35 -35.66
N ASN A 56 -0.99 -20.32 -36.51
CA ASN A 56 -0.76 -21.74 -36.30
C ASN A 56 -1.37 -22.25 -34.99
N ILE A 57 -2.61 -21.84 -34.70
CA ILE A 57 -3.33 -22.28 -33.50
C ILE A 57 -3.58 -23.79 -33.61
N ASN A 58 -3.05 -24.54 -32.65
CA ASN A 58 -3.24 -25.98 -32.55
C ASN A 58 -4.75 -26.31 -32.36
N ALA A 59 -5.25 -27.34 -33.06
CA ALA A 59 -6.66 -27.76 -32.99
C ALA A 59 -7.12 -28.20 -31.59
N SER A 60 -6.20 -28.50 -30.67
CA SER A 60 -6.53 -28.80 -29.27
C SER A 60 -6.78 -27.56 -28.41
N VAL A 61 -6.57 -26.35 -28.92
CA VAL A 61 -6.78 -25.09 -28.21
C VAL A 61 -8.16 -24.53 -28.52
N ASP A 62 -9.08 -24.57 -27.55
CA ASP A 62 -10.44 -24.03 -27.71
C ASP A 62 -10.46 -22.49 -27.52
N PHE A 63 -9.59 -21.94 -26.66
CA PHE A 63 -9.46 -20.50 -26.45
C PHE A 63 -8.05 -20.12 -25.95
N PHE A 64 -7.69 -18.85 -26.11
CA PHE A 64 -6.45 -18.30 -25.53
C PHE A 64 -6.66 -16.88 -25.00
N ASN A 65 -5.85 -16.52 -24.01
CA ASN A 65 -5.78 -15.19 -23.46
C ASN A 65 -4.51 -14.50 -23.99
N ILE A 66 -4.69 -13.40 -24.74
CA ILE A 66 -3.60 -12.52 -25.17
C ILE A 66 -3.49 -11.35 -24.19
N GLN A 67 -2.29 -11.13 -23.69
CA GLN A 67 -1.99 -10.16 -22.65
C GLN A 67 -0.88 -9.23 -23.15
N ILE A 68 -1.01 -7.95 -22.82
CA ILE A 68 -0.03 -6.92 -23.13
C ILE A 68 0.30 -6.19 -21.83
N HIS A 69 1.60 -6.12 -21.54
CA HIS A 69 2.14 -5.48 -20.36
C HIS A 69 3.10 -4.37 -20.76
N THR A 70 2.95 -3.21 -20.15
CA THR A 70 3.78 -2.02 -20.30
C THR A 70 4.07 -1.45 -18.91
N PHE A 71 5.28 -0.92 -18.69
CA PHE A 71 5.69 -0.51 -17.34
C PHE A 71 4.98 0.77 -16.86
N ASN A 72 4.91 1.81 -17.70
CA ASN A 72 4.43 3.14 -17.30
C ASN A 72 3.42 3.77 -18.29
N GLU A 73 3.28 3.20 -19.49
CA GLU A 73 2.42 3.79 -20.52
C GLU A 73 1.11 3.04 -20.71
N ILE A 74 0.03 3.80 -20.85
CA ILE A 74 -1.29 3.26 -21.14
C ILE A 74 -1.37 2.96 -22.64
N VAL A 75 -1.62 1.71 -22.96
CA VAL A 75 -1.91 1.24 -24.32
C VAL A 75 -3.35 0.75 -24.40
N ALA A 76 -3.89 0.64 -25.60
CA ALA A 76 -5.22 0.08 -25.85
C ALA A 76 -5.11 -1.16 -26.76
N LEU A 77 -5.77 -2.23 -26.36
CA LEU A 77 -5.85 -3.49 -27.11
C LEU A 77 -7.29 -3.71 -27.56
N SER A 78 -7.49 -3.98 -28.84
CA SER A 78 -8.81 -4.15 -29.44
C SER A 78 -8.91 -5.35 -30.39
N TYR A 79 -10.12 -5.89 -30.52
CA TYR A 79 -10.46 -6.86 -31.56
C TYR A 79 -10.66 -6.23 -32.94
N ASP A 80 -11.08 -4.96 -33.01
CA ASP A 80 -11.56 -4.31 -34.23
C ASP A 80 -10.83 -2.96 -34.47
N ASP A 81 -10.69 -2.57 -35.74
CA ASP A 81 -10.26 -1.23 -36.17
C ASP A 81 -11.28 -0.65 -37.17
N PRO A 82 -11.93 0.49 -36.90
CA PRO A 82 -11.82 1.32 -35.69
C PRO A 82 -12.38 0.64 -34.43
N MET A 83 -11.90 1.05 -33.26
CA MET A 83 -12.33 0.54 -31.96
C MET A 83 -13.84 0.73 -31.74
N ASP A 84 -14.58 -0.36 -31.65
CA ASP A 84 -16.02 -0.38 -31.35
C ASP A 84 -16.27 -0.50 -29.82
N VAL A 85 -17.43 -0.04 -29.35
CA VAL A 85 -17.81 -0.18 -27.93
C VAL A 85 -17.84 -1.66 -27.54
N HIS A 86 -17.27 -1.99 -26.38
CA HIS A 86 -17.09 -3.36 -25.87
C HIS A 86 -16.05 -4.23 -26.58
N SER A 87 -15.35 -3.70 -27.59
CA SER A 87 -14.33 -4.43 -28.36
C SER A 87 -12.88 -4.13 -27.93
N TYR A 88 -12.67 -3.24 -26.96
CA TYR A 88 -11.33 -2.80 -26.55
C TYR A 88 -11.22 -2.59 -25.04
N THR A 89 -9.98 -2.61 -24.55
CA THR A 89 -9.61 -2.25 -23.18
C THR A 89 -8.33 -1.42 -23.21
N ASN A 90 -8.12 -0.59 -22.19
CA ASN A 90 -6.93 0.26 -22.05
C ASN A 90 -6.30 0.15 -20.65
N GLY A 91 -4.99 0.32 -20.60
CA GLY A 91 -4.22 0.24 -19.36
C GLY A 91 -2.78 -0.15 -19.59
N THR A 92 -2.06 -0.41 -18.50
CA THR A 92 -0.67 -0.90 -18.50
C THR A 92 -0.58 -2.42 -18.52
N ASN A 93 -1.60 -3.10 -17.98
CA ASN A 93 -1.69 -4.55 -17.98
C ASN A 93 -3.08 -4.93 -18.46
N ILE A 94 -3.19 -5.31 -19.72
CA ILE A 94 -4.47 -5.55 -20.38
C ILE A 94 -4.45 -6.88 -21.12
N GLY A 95 -5.64 -7.41 -21.40
CA GLY A 95 -5.74 -8.58 -22.26
C GLY A 95 -7.14 -8.82 -22.77
N LEU A 96 -7.21 -9.66 -23.79
CA LEU A 96 -8.42 -10.05 -24.50
C LEU A 96 -8.42 -11.57 -24.68
N ILE A 97 -9.61 -12.15 -24.86
CA ILE A 97 -9.78 -13.57 -25.08
C ILE A 97 -10.25 -13.82 -26.50
N TRP A 98 -9.53 -14.68 -27.21
CA TRP A 98 -10.06 -15.32 -28.40
C TRP A 98 -10.58 -16.71 -28.03
N LYS A 99 -11.78 -17.05 -28.51
CA LYS A 99 -12.32 -18.41 -28.43
C LYS A 99 -12.92 -18.81 -29.77
N GLU A 100 -12.84 -20.11 -30.07
CA GLU A 100 -13.43 -20.67 -31.27
C GLU A 100 -14.96 -20.42 -31.29
N GLY A 101 -15.49 -19.91 -32.41
CA GLY A 101 -16.92 -19.61 -32.57
C GLY A 101 -17.42 -18.24 -32.09
N LEU A 102 -16.59 -17.41 -31.44
CA LEU A 102 -16.93 -16.00 -31.09
C LEU A 102 -16.90 -15.07 -32.33
N GLU A 103 -16.46 -15.57 -33.49
CA GLU A 103 -16.44 -14.81 -34.77
C GLU A 103 -17.83 -14.29 -35.18
N LYS A 104 -18.89 -14.83 -34.58
CA LYS A 104 -20.29 -14.48 -34.84
C LYS A 104 -20.74 -13.15 -34.21
N TYR A 105 -19.96 -12.57 -33.27
CA TYR A 105 -20.35 -11.39 -32.50
C TYR A 105 -19.54 -10.10 -32.81
N SER A 106 -18.44 -10.16 -33.58
CA SER A 106 -17.89 -8.96 -34.22
C SER A 106 -18.81 -8.58 -35.38
N MET A 107 -19.61 -7.52 -35.21
CA MET A 107 -20.68 -7.10 -36.13
C MET A 107 -20.21 -6.81 -37.57
N LYS A 108 -18.90 -6.73 -37.84
CA LYS A 108 -18.33 -6.51 -39.17
C LYS A 108 -17.77 -7.74 -39.88
N ARG A 109 -17.63 -8.89 -39.21
CA ARG A 109 -16.97 -10.07 -39.82
C ARG A 109 -17.79 -10.82 -40.87
N LYS A 110 -19.00 -10.37 -41.20
CA LYS A 110 -19.91 -11.11 -42.06
C LYS A 110 -19.75 -10.88 -43.57
N LYS A 111 -18.83 -10.04 -44.06
CA LYS A 111 -18.84 -9.70 -45.50
C LYS A 111 -17.56 -9.74 -46.34
N GLU A 112 -16.34 -9.82 -45.79
CA GLU A 112 -15.16 -9.81 -46.69
C GLU A 112 -14.03 -10.80 -46.37
N ASN A 113 -14.08 -11.56 -45.27
CA ASN A 113 -13.05 -12.56 -44.95
C ASN A 113 -13.63 -13.96 -44.72
N THR A 114 -14.37 -14.47 -45.70
CA THR A 114 -14.64 -15.91 -45.82
C THR A 114 -13.38 -16.75 -46.13
N GLY A 115 -12.18 -16.14 -46.16
CA GLY A 115 -10.89 -16.84 -46.33
C GLY A 115 -9.99 -16.95 -45.09
N SER A 116 -10.21 -16.18 -44.02
CA SER A 116 -9.23 -16.10 -42.90
C SER A 116 -9.50 -17.05 -41.73
N ALA A 117 -10.74 -17.49 -41.51
CA ALA A 117 -11.03 -18.50 -40.47
C ALA A 117 -10.50 -19.90 -40.84
N ALA A 118 -10.27 -20.17 -42.12
CA ALA A 118 -9.66 -21.41 -42.61
C ALA A 118 -8.11 -21.44 -42.48
N SER A 119 -7.48 -20.31 -42.13
CA SER A 119 -6.02 -20.14 -42.17
C SER A 119 -5.34 -20.12 -40.80
N GLY A 120 -6.06 -20.35 -39.70
CA GLY A 120 -5.47 -20.39 -38.34
C GLY A 120 -4.84 -19.07 -37.87
N LEU A 121 -5.27 -17.94 -38.45
CA LEU A 121 -4.79 -16.58 -38.16
C LEU A 121 -5.85 -15.79 -37.38
N VAL A 122 -5.45 -15.24 -36.24
CA VAL A 122 -6.26 -14.33 -35.41
C VAL A 122 -5.52 -13.00 -35.27
N GLN A 123 -6.21 -11.92 -35.55
CA GLN A 123 -5.65 -10.57 -35.59
C GLN A 123 -6.21 -9.71 -34.45
N PHE A 124 -5.33 -8.95 -33.79
CA PHE A 124 -5.66 -7.93 -32.79
C PHE A 124 -4.98 -6.61 -33.16
N TYR A 125 -5.51 -5.51 -32.63
CA TYR A 125 -4.97 -4.18 -32.85
C TYR A 125 -4.49 -3.58 -31.53
N LEU A 126 -3.25 -3.10 -31.53
CA LEU A 126 -2.63 -2.40 -30.40
C LEU A 126 -2.45 -0.94 -30.77
N PHE A 127 -2.99 -0.05 -29.95
CA PHE A 127 -2.91 1.39 -30.13
C PHE A 127 -2.18 2.04 -28.95
N ARG A 128 -1.36 3.02 -29.26
CA ARG A 128 -0.63 3.88 -28.32
C ARG A 128 -0.92 5.34 -28.66
N ASN A 129 -0.89 6.21 -27.65
CA ASN A 129 -0.95 7.64 -27.90
C ASN A 129 0.36 8.13 -28.56
N HIS A 130 0.29 8.63 -29.79
CA HIS A 130 1.44 9.11 -30.58
C HIS A 130 2.17 10.31 -29.94
N GLN A 131 1.59 11.00 -28.95
CA GLN A 131 2.22 12.20 -28.37
C GLN A 131 3.47 11.93 -27.52
N VAL A 132 3.92 10.67 -27.42
CA VAL A 132 5.08 10.28 -26.62
C VAL A 132 6.20 9.85 -27.57
N ASP A 133 7.19 10.72 -27.79
CA ASP A 133 8.33 10.51 -28.72
C ASP A 133 9.35 9.44 -28.23
N GLU A 134 9.04 8.69 -27.17
CA GLU A 134 9.92 7.69 -26.58
C GLU A 134 9.61 6.27 -27.08
N GLN A 135 10.62 5.41 -27.13
CA GLN A 135 10.45 3.99 -27.42
C GLN A 135 9.75 3.31 -26.23
N LEU A 136 8.68 2.56 -26.52
CA LEU A 136 7.94 1.83 -25.49
C LEU A 136 8.22 0.33 -25.59
N ASP A 137 8.85 -0.24 -24.57
CA ASP A 137 8.95 -1.69 -24.45
C ASP A 137 7.65 -2.28 -23.91
N PHE A 138 7.19 -3.36 -24.54
CA PHE A 138 6.04 -4.11 -24.09
C PHE A 138 6.26 -5.62 -24.22
N LEU A 139 5.62 -6.33 -23.30
CA LEU A 139 5.63 -7.78 -23.23
C LEU A 139 4.28 -8.31 -23.68
N ILE A 140 4.29 -9.13 -24.72
CA ILE A 140 3.13 -9.89 -25.17
C ILE A 140 3.21 -11.29 -24.57
N ILE A 141 2.12 -11.73 -23.95
CA ILE A 141 1.97 -13.08 -23.42
C ILE A 141 0.71 -13.70 -24.03
N VAL A 142 0.84 -14.87 -24.63
CA VAL A 142 -0.31 -15.65 -25.11
C VAL A 142 -0.35 -16.97 -24.37
N THR A 143 -1.42 -17.19 -23.61
CA THR A 143 -1.64 -18.44 -22.85
C THR A 143 -2.83 -19.19 -23.42
N THR A 144 -2.63 -20.45 -23.79
CA THR A 144 -3.64 -21.31 -24.43
C THR A 144 -4.38 -22.18 -23.41
N TYR A 145 -5.65 -22.46 -23.68
CA TYR A 145 -6.53 -23.22 -22.80
C TYR A 145 -7.48 -24.15 -23.58
N THR A 146 -8.03 -25.14 -22.89
CA THR A 146 -9.09 -26.03 -23.40
C THR A 146 -10.47 -25.59 -22.91
N ARG A 147 -11.53 -26.14 -23.48
CA ARG A 147 -12.92 -25.95 -23.05
C ARG A 147 -13.22 -26.31 -21.59
N ASN A 148 -12.38 -27.15 -20.97
CA ASN A 148 -12.55 -27.55 -19.58
C ASN A 148 -12.00 -26.48 -18.62
N ASN A 149 -11.11 -25.61 -19.08
CA ASN A 149 -10.59 -24.52 -18.28
C ASN A 149 -11.66 -23.41 -18.16
N PRO A 150 -11.85 -22.82 -16.97
CA PRO A 150 -12.76 -21.71 -16.81
C PRO A 150 -12.26 -20.50 -17.62
N ILE A 151 -13.16 -19.73 -18.22
CA ILE A 151 -12.86 -18.51 -18.97
C ILE A 151 -12.74 -17.34 -17.97
N PRO A 152 -11.54 -16.75 -17.78
CA PRO A 152 -11.35 -15.59 -16.92
C PRO A 152 -12.25 -14.42 -17.34
N GLY A 153 -13.07 -13.92 -16.42
CA GLY A 153 -13.96 -12.79 -16.66
C GLY A 153 -15.04 -13.03 -17.71
N GLY A 154 -15.37 -14.30 -18.00
CA GLY A 154 -16.41 -14.68 -18.96
C GLY A 154 -17.84 -14.30 -18.56
N CYS A 155 -18.05 -13.92 -17.29
CA CYS A 155 -19.28 -13.33 -16.79
C CYS A 155 -19.03 -11.88 -16.35
N ASN A 156 -18.74 -11.01 -17.32
CA ASN A 156 -18.57 -9.59 -17.04
C ASN A 156 -19.92 -8.86 -17.03
N LEU A 157 -20.17 -8.07 -15.98
CA LEU A 157 -21.36 -7.22 -15.85
C LEU A 157 -21.01 -5.73 -15.65
N SER A 158 -19.73 -5.36 -15.61
CA SER A 158 -19.31 -4.01 -15.17
C SER A 158 -18.12 -3.41 -15.91
N PHE A 159 -17.26 -4.22 -16.54
CA PHE A 159 -16.09 -3.74 -17.29
C PHE A 159 -16.47 -3.44 -18.75
N GLU A 160 -15.59 -2.73 -19.48
CA GLU A 160 -15.92 -2.29 -20.83
C GLU A 160 -16.08 -3.45 -21.81
N THR A 161 -15.29 -4.53 -21.72
CA THR A 161 -15.31 -5.64 -22.70
C THR A 161 -16.30 -6.74 -22.37
N GLU A 162 -16.90 -7.42 -23.35
CA GLU A 162 -17.83 -8.54 -23.06
C GLU A 162 -17.21 -9.64 -22.18
N ILE A 163 -15.96 -10.00 -22.47
CA ILE A 163 -15.14 -10.88 -21.64
C ILE A 163 -13.99 -10.04 -21.09
N ALA A 164 -13.85 -10.02 -19.77
CA ALA A 164 -12.89 -9.15 -19.08
C ALA A 164 -11.84 -9.98 -18.32
N PRO A 165 -10.84 -10.55 -19.02
CA PRO A 165 -9.83 -11.41 -18.41
C PRO A 165 -8.81 -10.64 -17.56
N TYR A 166 -8.95 -9.32 -17.46
CA TYR A 166 -8.05 -8.42 -16.75
C TYR A 166 -8.66 -7.92 -15.43
N GLN A 167 -7.82 -7.32 -14.60
CA GLN A 167 -8.20 -6.77 -13.32
C GLN A 167 -8.14 -5.24 -13.37
N LYS A 168 -9.09 -4.56 -12.73
CA LYS A 168 -9.03 -3.11 -12.52
C LYS A 168 -8.44 -2.81 -11.16
N VAL A 169 -7.43 -1.95 -11.13
CA VAL A 169 -6.80 -1.47 -9.90
C VAL A 169 -7.26 -0.05 -9.66
N ASN A 170 -7.90 0.19 -8.52
CA ASN A 170 -8.21 1.53 -8.04
C ASN A 170 -7.33 1.81 -6.81
N GLN A 171 -6.67 2.95 -6.80
CA GLN A 171 -5.67 3.28 -5.79
C GLN A 171 -6.02 4.60 -5.11
N SER A 172 -5.88 4.63 -3.79
CA SER A 172 -5.84 5.84 -2.96
C SER A 172 -4.55 5.89 -2.16
N ASP A 173 -4.34 6.98 -1.42
CA ASP A 173 -3.18 7.13 -0.53
C ASP A 173 -3.10 6.07 0.57
N GLU A 174 -4.23 5.48 0.95
CA GLU A 174 -4.36 4.52 2.03
C GLU A 174 -4.49 3.07 1.58
N ILE A 175 -5.23 2.84 0.49
CA ILE A 175 -5.59 1.48 0.04
C ILE A 175 -5.45 1.30 -1.47
N ILE A 176 -5.19 0.06 -1.87
CA ILE A 176 -5.28 -0.41 -3.24
C ILE A 176 -6.44 -1.42 -3.31
N THR A 177 -7.40 -1.17 -4.19
CA THR A 177 -8.55 -2.04 -4.44
C THR A 177 -8.39 -2.69 -5.79
N VAL A 178 -8.36 -4.03 -5.81
CA VAL A 178 -8.26 -4.81 -7.03
C VAL A 178 -9.59 -5.50 -7.29
N MET A 179 -10.11 -5.33 -8.49
CA MET A 179 -11.38 -5.89 -8.93
C MET A 179 -11.17 -6.79 -10.14
N SER A 180 -11.80 -7.96 -10.10
CA SER A 180 -11.88 -8.92 -11.20
C SER A 180 -13.34 -9.17 -11.55
N GLN A 181 -13.60 -9.74 -12.72
CA GLN A 181 -14.95 -10.18 -13.10
C GLN A 181 -15.08 -11.68 -12.91
N PRO A 182 -16.28 -12.19 -12.55
CA PRO A 182 -16.49 -13.62 -12.39
C PRO A 182 -16.13 -14.43 -13.65
N PRO A 183 -15.52 -15.62 -13.50
CA PRO A 183 -15.26 -16.51 -14.62
C PRO A 183 -16.56 -17.17 -15.11
N SER A 184 -16.52 -17.78 -16.30
CA SER A 184 -17.60 -18.63 -16.81
C SER A 184 -17.05 -19.90 -17.44
N LEU A 185 -17.91 -20.88 -17.74
CA LEU A 185 -17.53 -22.05 -18.52
C LEU A 185 -17.63 -21.77 -20.01
N PHE A 186 -16.94 -22.59 -20.81
CA PHE A 186 -17.00 -22.49 -22.26
C PHE A 186 -18.44 -22.68 -22.77
N GLY A 187 -18.95 -21.69 -23.52
CA GLY A 187 -20.31 -21.71 -24.06
C GLY A 187 -21.42 -21.36 -23.07
N GLU A 188 -21.10 -21.12 -21.79
CA GLU A 188 -22.07 -20.72 -20.77
C GLU A 188 -21.85 -19.27 -20.34
N PHE A 189 -22.91 -18.47 -20.32
CA PHE A 189 -22.86 -17.10 -19.82
C PHE A 189 -23.40 -17.03 -18.39
N CYS A 190 -22.54 -16.63 -17.45
CA CYS A 190 -22.93 -16.37 -16.06
C CYS A 190 -23.72 -17.49 -15.36
N ASN A 191 -23.53 -18.75 -15.76
CA ASN A 191 -24.18 -19.87 -15.10
C ASN A 191 -23.55 -20.10 -13.72
N LYS A 192 -24.37 -20.52 -12.74
CA LYS A 192 -23.89 -20.88 -11.39
C LYS A 192 -23.15 -22.21 -11.46
N SER A 193 -21.92 -22.15 -11.93
CA SER A 193 -20.94 -23.23 -11.92
C SER A 193 -20.14 -23.20 -10.62
N ASN A 194 -19.68 -24.36 -10.15
CA ASN A 194 -18.82 -24.48 -8.96
C ASN A 194 -17.37 -24.08 -9.25
N ILE A 195 -17.15 -22.90 -9.84
CA ILE A 195 -15.80 -22.38 -10.11
C ILE A 195 -15.26 -21.75 -8.81
N THR A 196 -14.08 -22.21 -8.37
CA THR A 196 -13.36 -21.58 -7.27
C THR A 196 -12.44 -20.50 -7.85
N THR A 197 -12.39 -19.33 -7.20
CA THR A 197 -11.54 -18.23 -7.62
C THR A 197 -10.72 -17.77 -6.43
N GLU A 198 -9.41 -17.72 -6.63
CA GLU A 198 -8.43 -17.40 -5.60
C GLU A 198 -7.57 -16.23 -6.06
N MET A 199 -7.32 -15.28 -5.16
CA MET A 199 -6.47 -14.13 -5.43
C MET A 199 -5.08 -14.35 -4.86
N TYR A 200 -4.07 -13.90 -5.59
CA TYR A 200 -2.66 -13.98 -5.25
C TYR A 200 -2.01 -12.62 -5.43
N TYR A 201 -0.94 -12.39 -4.69
CA TYR A 201 -0.11 -11.21 -4.90
C TYR A 201 1.38 -11.54 -4.75
N PHE A 202 2.22 -10.73 -5.38
CA PHE A 202 3.67 -10.81 -5.31
C PHE A 202 4.27 -9.41 -5.17
N TYR A 203 5.22 -9.23 -4.26
CA TYR A 203 5.90 -7.95 -4.06
C TYR A 203 7.12 -7.85 -4.97
N LEU A 204 7.26 -6.71 -5.66
CA LEU A 204 8.51 -6.31 -6.28
C LEU A 204 9.47 -5.78 -5.21
N LYS A 205 10.73 -5.56 -5.60
CA LYS A 205 11.70 -4.88 -4.73
C LYS A 205 11.22 -3.46 -4.37
N GLU A 206 11.46 -3.08 -3.12
CA GLU A 206 11.15 -1.76 -2.59
C GLU A 206 11.91 -0.66 -3.34
N TYR A 207 11.18 0.40 -3.73
CA TYR A 207 11.70 1.58 -4.43
C TYR A 207 12.47 1.25 -5.71
N ASP A 208 12.11 0.17 -6.38
CA ASP A 208 12.65 -0.17 -7.68
C ASP A 208 11.71 0.27 -8.81
N ASN A 209 12.23 1.06 -9.74
CA ASN A 209 11.53 1.51 -10.95
C ASN A 209 12.07 0.85 -12.23
N ASN A 210 12.78 -0.27 -12.10
CA ASN A 210 13.34 -1.00 -13.22
C ASN A 210 12.26 -1.76 -14.02
N SER A 211 12.13 -1.43 -15.32
CA SER A 211 11.20 -2.10 -16.22
C SER A 211 11.51 -3.58 -16.44
N GLN A 212 12.79 -3.97 -16.39
CA GLN A 212 13.19 -5.37 -16.56
C GLN A 212 12.71 -6.24 -15.38
N GLU A 213 12.93 -5.79 -14.14
CA GLU A 213 12.45 -6.52 -12.95
C GLU A 213 10.91 -6.64 -12.99
N TYR A 214 10.23 -5.57 -13.41
CA TYR A 214 8.79 -5.59 -13.64
C TYR A 214 8.35 -6.69 -14.62
N PHE A 215 8.94 -6.76 -15.82
CA PHE A 215 8.56 -7.75 -16.82
C PHE A 215 8.87 -9.18 -16.37
N GLU A 216 10.01 -9.40 -15.71
CA GLU A 216 10.38 -10.71 -15.16
C GLU A 216 9.36 -11.20 -14.11
N VAL A 217 8.89 -10.31 -13.23
CA VAL A 217 7.88 -10.65 -12.21
C VAL A 217 6.52 -10.90 -12.86
N ILE A 218 6.14 -10.13 -13.88
CA ILE A 218 4.90 -10.36 -14.63
C ILE A 218 4.89 -11.74 -15.28
N GLN A 219 5.99 -12.16 -15.91
CA GLN A 219 6.11 -13.51 -16.46
C GLN A 219 5.96 -14.59 -15.40
N LYS A 220 6.54 -14.39 -14.20
CA LYS A 220 6.37 -15.29 -13.05
C LYS A 220 4.93 -15.34 -12.53
N MET A 221 4.11 -14.33 -12.82
CA MET A 221 2.73 -14.21 -12.34
C MET A 221 1.67 -14.30 -13.45
N ALA A 222 2.03 -14.81 -14.64
CA ALA A 222 1.14 -14.88 -15.80
C ALA A 222 0.39 -16.22 -15.99
N THR A 223 0.87 -17.30 -15.37
CA THR A 223 0.33 -18.67 -15.53
C THR A 223 -0.15 -19.25 -14.21
N PRO A 224 -1.22 -20.08 -14.18
CA PRO A 224 -1.74 -20.64 -12.92
C PRO A 224 -0.68 -21.32 -12.06
N ASP A 225 0.17 -22.16 -12.64
CA ASP A 225 1.17 -22.93 -11.89
C ASP A 225 2.23 -22.01 -11.28
N ASN A 226 2.78 -21.08 -12.06
CA ASN A 226 3.75 -20.12 -11.52
C ASN A 226 3.13 -19.19 -10.47
N ILE A 227 1.88 -18.75 -10.65
CA ILE A 227 1.18 -17.94 -9.64
C ILE A 227 1.05 -18.72 -8.33
N THR A 228 0.62 -19.98 -8.37
CA THR A 228 0.50 -20.81 -7.15
C THR A 228 1.85 -21.15 -6.51
N LYS A 229 2.93 -21.16 -7.29
CA LYS A 229 4.29 -21.47 -6.83
C LYS A 229 5.00 -20.27 -6.20
N TYR A 230 4.88 -19.09 -6.81
CA TYR A 230 5.64 -17.91 -6.40
C TYR A 230 4.78 -16.86 -5.67
N GLY A 231 3.50 -16.77 -6.01
CA GLY A 231 2.56 -15.82 -5.41
C GLY A 231 2.17 -16.20 -3.98
N THR A 232 1.82 -15.19 -3.20
CA THR A 232 1.21 -15.38 -1.88
C THR A 232 -0.30 -15.38 -2.03
N LYS A 233 -0.98 -16.46 -1.61
CA LYS A 233 -2.44 -16.55 -1.62
C LYS A 233 -3.04 -15.56 -0.62
N VAL A 234 -4.04 -14.81 -1.06
CA VAL A 234 -4.87 -13.98 -0.17
C VAL A 234 -5.74 -14.89 0.69
N PRO A 235 -5.72 -14.75 2.02
CA PRO A 235 -6.60 -15.52 2.90
C PRO A 235 -8.09 -15.33 2.56
N ASP A 236 -8.82 -16.44 2.45
CA ASP A 236 -10.22 -16.44 1.99
C ASP A 236 -11.14 -15.57 2.88
N HIS A 237 -10.83 -15.43 4.17
CA HIS A 237 -11.60 -14.61 5.12
C HIS A 237 -11.45 -13.10 4.93
N LEU A 238 -10.39 -12.63 4.25
CA LEU A 238 -10.18 -11.20 3.96
C LEU A 238 -10.98 -10.74 2.74
N SER A 239 -11.47 -11.67 1.92
CA SER A 239 -12.24 -11.37 0.71
C SER A 239 -13.72 -11.27 1.06
N SER A 240 -14.18 -10.08 1.47
CA SER A 240 -15.61 -9.83 1.71
C SER A 240 -16.45 -9.99 0.43
N ASN A 241 -15.82 -9.79 -0.74
CA ASN A 241 -16.35 -10.09 -2.06
C ASN A 241 -15.29 -10.87 -2.84
N LYS A 242 -15.65 -12.06 -3.33
CA LYS A 242 -14.76 -12.99 -4.05
C LYS A 242 -14.01 -12.39 -5.24
N PHE A 243 -14.48 -11.27 -5.77
CA PHE A 243 -13.90 -10.61 -6.94
C PHE A 243 -13.40 -9.18 -6.66
N LYS A 244 -13.39 -8.76 -5.39
CA LYS A 244 -12.87 -7.46 -4.95
C LYS A 244 -12.04 -7.62 -3.68
N GLN A 245 -10.75 -7.31 -3.76
CA GLN A 245 -9.84 -7.37 -2.62
C GLN A 245 -9.21 -6.02 -2.33
N MET A 246 -9.15 -5.67 -1.05
CA MET A 246 -8.43 -4.50 -0.56
C MET A 246 -7.03 -4.89 -0.08
N TYR A 247 -6.08 -4.02 -0.35
CA TYR A 247 -4.69 -4.14 0.04
C TYR A 247 -4.25 -2.83 0.68
N ASN A 248 -3.40 -2.92 1.69
CA ASN A 248 -2.77 -1.73 2.23
C ASN A 248 -1.83 -1.09 1.19
N ASN A 249 -1.88 0.24 1.06
CA ASN A 249 -0.99 0.95 0.14
C ASN A 249 0.40 1.18 0.77
N TYR A 250 1.42 0.48 0.26
CA TYR A 250 2.84 0.73 0.54
C TYR A 250 3.44 1.54 -0.61
N ARG A 251 3.65 2.84 -0.41
CA ARG A 251 4.10 3.74 -1.48
C ARG A 251 5.52 3.39 -1.92
N GLY A 252 5.74 3.33 -3.22
CA GLY A 252 7.04 2.99 -3.81
C GLY A 252 7.36 1.49 -3.78
N THR A 253 6.44 0.64 -3.28
CA THR A 253 6.62 -0.81 -3.24
C THR A 253 5.68 -1.46 -4.24
N GLY A 254 6.23 -1.86 -5.38
CA GLY A 254 5.49 -2.52 -6.45
C GLY A 254 4.82 -3.82 -6.00
N ARG A 255 3.61 -4.06 -6.49
CA ARG A 255 2.90 -5.33 -6.28
C ARG A 255 2.22 -5.79 -7.56
N VAL A 256 2.36 -7.08 -7.84
CA VAL A 256 1.62 -7.78 -8.89
C VAL A 256 0.48 -8.55 -8.27
N PHE A 257 -0.72 -8.38 -8.80
CA PHE A 257 -1.95 -9.04 -8.40
C PHE A 257 -2.35 -10.04 -9.47
N ALA A 258 -2.66 -11.26 -9.07
CA ALA A 258 -3.09 -12.31 -9.97
C ALA A 258 -4.33 -13.01 -9.42
N VAL A 259 -5.14 -13.55 -10.33
CA VAL A 259 -6.34 -14.31 -9.99
C VAL A 259 -6.28 -15.63 -10.74
N VAL A 260 -6.54 -16.71 -10.02
CA VAL A 260 -6.61 -18.07 -10.58
C VAL A 260 -8.00 -18.62 -10.36
N SER A 261 -8.61 -19.11 -11.43
CA SER A 261 -9.90 -19.81 -11.37
C SER A 261 -9.71 -21.29 -11.64
N THR A 262 -10.41 -22.13 -10.88
CA THR A 262 -10.33 -23.60 -11.00
C THR A 262 -11.72 -24.20 -11.16
N TYR A 263 -11.86 -25.11 -12.13
CA TYR A 263 -13.07 -25.91 -12.36
C TYR A 263 -12.66 -27.36 -12.59
N GLU A 264 -13.20 -28.29 -11.79
CA GLU A 264 -12.90 -29.74 -11.92
C GLU A 264 -11.41 -30.11 -12.00
N GLY A 265 -10.54 -29.31 -11.36
CA GLY A 265 -9.08 -29.50 -11.36
C GLY A 265 -8.34 -28.72 -12.47
N GLU A 266 -9.06 -28.23 -13.48
CA GLU A 266 -8.52 -27.40 -14.55
C GLU A 266 -8.44 -25.94 -14.12
N LYS A 267 -7.30 -25.30 -14.38
CA LYS A 267 -7.01 -23.93 -13.93
C LYS A 267 -6.88 -22.96 -15.10
N SER A 268 -7.23 -21.70 -14.85
CA SER A 268 -6.92 -20.59 -15.74
C SER A 268 -6.53 -19.34 -14.93
N ALA A 269 -5.74 -18.47 -15.55
CA ALA A 269 -5.25 -17.26 -14.93
C ALA A 269 -5.80 -16.02 -15.64
N TYR A 270 -6.16 -15.03 -14.83
CA TYR A 270 -6.44 -13.67 -15.28
C TYR A 270 -5.13 -12.98 -15.65
N VAL A 271 -5.23 -11.93 -16.46
CA VAL A 271 -4.13 -11.02 -16.72
C VAL A 271 -3.68 -10.40 -15.38
N PRO A 272 -2.40 -10.52 -15.01
CA PRO A 272 -1.91 -9.91 -13.78
C PRO A 272 -2.01 -8.39 -13.90
N ALA A 273 -2.34 -7.73 -12.79
CA ALA A 273 -2.35 -6.27 -12.72
C ALA A 273 -1.28 -5.79 -11.74
N THR A 274 -0.85 -4.55 -11.86
CA THR A 274 0.22 -4.00 -11.02
C THR A 274 -0.13 -2.64 -10.44
N SER A 275 0.41 -2.35 -9.26
CA SER A 275 0.43 -1.00 -8.68
C SER A 275 1.64 -0.83 -7.78
N PHE A 276 2.21 0.37 -7.79
CA PHE A 276 3.30 0.80 -6.91
C PHE A 276 2.81 1.68 -5.76
N GLY A 277 1.49 1.88 -5.63
CA GLY A 277 0.93 2.72 -4.59
C GLY A 277 1.11 4.22 -4.80
N CYS A 278 1.63 4.63 -5.97
CA CYS A 278 1.92 6.01 -6.38
C CYS A 278 1.84 6.13 -7.92
N ASN A 279 1.91 7.35 -8.45
CA ASN A 279 2.05 7.58 -9.90
C ASN A 279 3.50 7.36 -10.36
N LEU A 280 3.69 6.42 -11.28
CA LEU A 280 5.00 6.09 -11.85
C LEU A 280 5.60 7.21 -12.72
N GLN A 281 4.76 8.06 -13.33
CA GLN A 281 5.22 9.23 -14.10
C GLN A 281 5.83 10.31 -13.20
N ALA A 282 5.36 10.39 -11.95
CA ALA A 282 5.85 11.32 -10.93
C ALA A 282 6.64 10.57 -9.85
N TRP A 283 7.51 9.63 -10.25
CA TRP A 283 8.20 8.73 -9.32
C TRP A 283 8.91 9.45 -8.18
N GLU A 284 9.70 10.49 -8.48
CA GLU A 284 10.44 11.24 -7.46
C GLU A 284 9.53 12.01 -6.51
N GLU A 285 8.35 12.43 -6.96
CA GLU A 285 7.43 13.29 -6.21
C GLU A 285 6.40 12.50 -5.39
N GLU A 286 5.90 11.40 -5.94
CA GLU A 286 4.79 10.61 -5.38
C GLU A 286 5.21 9.24 -4.83
N CYS A 287 6.22 8.60 -5.42
CA CYS A 287 6.66 7.24 -5.05
C CYS A 287 7.78 7.25 -4.01
N LEU A 288 8.71 8.19 -4.15
CA LEU A 288 9.67 8.54 -3.10
C LEU A 288 8.96 9.45 -2.09
N ALA A 289 9.32 9.36 -0.81
CA ALA A 289 8.59 9.95 0.30
C ALA A 289 8.13 11.41 0.05
N PRO A 290 6.94 11.83 0.56
CA PRO A 290 6.25 13.03 0.09
C PRO A 290 7.15 14.27 0.14
N VAL A 291 7.45 14.84 -1.03
CA VAL A 291 8.54 15.82 -1.20
C VAL A 291 8.17 17.22 -0.72
N GLU A 292 6.92 17.45 -0.34
CA GLU A 292 6.46 18.78 0.07
C GLU A 292 7.41 19.34 1.15
N PRO A 293 7.99 20.55 0.95
CA PRO A 293 9.07 21.04 1.79
C PRO A 293 8.75 21.06 3.28
N HIS A 294 7.47 21.20 3.63
CA HIS A 294 7.02 21.20 5.01
C HIS A 294 7.17 19.82 5.69
N TRP A 295 6.94 18.71 4.99
CA TRP A 295 7.14 17.37 5.56
C TRP A 295 8.61 17.07 5.82
N LYS A 296 9.52 17.55 4.97
CA LYS A 296 10.97 17.47 5.23
C LYS A 296 11.35 18.15 6.54
N VAL A 297 10.78 19.32 6.82
CA VAL A 297 11.00 20.05 8.09
C VAL A 297 10.40 19.28 9.27
N VAL A 298 9.16 18.80 9.16
CA VAL A 298 8.50 18.03 10.22
C VAL A 298 9.29 16.75 10.55
N ILE A 299 9.78 16.05 9.54
CA ILE A 299 10.58 14.84 9.70
C ILE A 299 11.97 15.14 10.28
N ALA A 300 12.60 16.24 9.88
CA ALA A 300 13.87 16.67 10.48
C ALA A 300 13.69 17.00 11.98
N LEU A 301 12.59 17.67 12.35
CA LEU A 301 12.25 17.91 13.75
C LEU A 301 11.95 16.60 14.51
N LEU A 302 11.24 15.66 13.88
CA LEU A 302 10.99 14.34 14.45
C LEU A 302 12.29 13.59 14.74
N LEU A 303 13.28 13.66 13.83
CA LEU A 303 14.61 13.08 14.04
C LEU A 303 15.32 13.72 15.24
N ILE A 304 15.37 15.06 15.29
CA ILE A 304 16.03 15.81 16.37
C ILE A 304 15.37 15.49 17.72
N PHE A 305 14.05 15.56 17.79
CA PHE A 305 13.31 15.25 19.00
C PHE A 305 13.42 13.78 19.38
N GLY A 306 13.40 12.87 18.41
CA GLY A 306 13.62 11.43 18.61
C GLY A 306 14.98 11.15 19.27
N VAL A 307 16.06 11.74 18.77
CA VAL A 307 17.41 11.64 19.36
C VAL A 307 17.44 12.17 20.79
N ILE A 308 16.89 13.37 21.01
CA ILE A 308 16.88 13.97 22.35
C ILE A 308 16.09 13.10 23.34
N ILE A 309 14.91 12.63 22.94
CA ILE A 309 14.04 11.80 23.78
C ILE A 309 14.69 10.43 24.06
N CYS A 310 15.33 9.83 23.05
CA CYS A 310 15.97 8.52 23.16
C CYS A 310 17.19 8.51 24.11
N PHE A 311 18.00 9.57 24.13
CA PHE A 311 19.26 9.60 24.91
C PHE A 311 19.26 10.53 26.13
N SER A 312 18.30 11.45 26.22
CA SER A 312 18.27 12.49 27.26
C SER A 312 16.86 12.81 27.78
N GLY A 313 15.82 12.08 27.36
CA GLY A 313 14.43 12.39 27.71
C GLY A 313 14.15 12.40 29.22
N HIS A 314 14.69 11.43 29.96
CA HIS A 314 14.53 11.39 31.42
C HIS A 314 15.23 12.56 32.13
N GLN A 315 16.42 12.94 31.66
CA GLN A 315 17.18 14.07 32.22
C GLN A 315 16.46 15.40 31.96
N TRP A 316 15.93 15.58 30.75
CA TRP A 316 15.18 16.76 30.35
C TRP A 316 13.68 16.54 30.53
N PHE A 317 13.28 16.12 31.74
CA PHE A 317 11.92 15.68 32.05
C PHE A 317 10.80 16.60 31.51
N LYS A 318 10.91 17.92 31.71
CA LYS A 318 9.89 18.88 31.23
C LYS A 318 9.80 18.92 29.70
N PHE A 319 10.93 18.81 29.00
CA PHE A 319 10.96 18.71 27.55
C PHE A 319 10.39 17.36 27.08
N GLY A 320 10.72 16.27 27.78
CA GLY A 320 10.10 14.96 27.58
C GLY A 320 8.57 15.01 27.67
N LEU A 321 8.04 15.65 28.72
CA LEU A 321 6.60 15.88 28.87
C LEU A 321 5.99 16.68 27.72
N PHE A 322 6.70 17.72 27.24
CA PHE A 322 6.26 18.52 26.09
C PHE A 322 6.11 17.66 24.84
N VAL A 323 7.17 16.93 24.44
CA VAL A 323 7.18 16.16 23.19
C VAL A 323 6.17 15.01 23.24
N ILE A 324 6.04 14.34 24.38
CA ILE A 324 5.06 13.26 24.57
C ILE A 324 3.63 13.79 24.53
N GLY A 325 3.35 14.89 25.24
CA GLY A 325 2.03 15.54 25.21
C GLY A 325 1.67 16.06 23.81
N TYR A 326 2.67 16.62 23.10
CA TYR A 326 2.54 17.06 21.72
C TYR A 326 2.17 15.91 20.79
N THR A 327 2.93 14.80 20.85
CA THR A 327 2.71 13.63 20.00
C THR A 327 1.33 13.02 20.24
N PHE A 328 0.93 12.90 21.50
CA PHE A 328 -0.39 12.39 21.87
C PHE A 328 -1.52 13.30 21.34
N GLY A 329 -1.38 14.62 21.49
CA GLY A 329 -2.34 15.59 20.97
C GLY A 329 -2.46 15.57 19.44
N VAL A 330 -1.33 15.44 18.72
CA VAL A 330 -1.32 15.30 17.25
C VAL A 330 -2.07 14.04 16.83
N ILE A 331 -1.78 12.87 17.43
CA ILE A 331 -2.41 11.60 17.06
C ILE A 331 -3.93 11.67 17.28
N ILE A 332 -4.39 12.12 18.45
CA ILE A 332 -5.83 12.21 18.73
C ILE A 332 -6.51 13.17 17.77
N MET A 333 -5.91 14.34 17.52
CA MET A 333 -6.53 15.31 16.63
C MET A 333 -6.58 14.81 15.18
N LEU A 334 -5.55 14.11 14.71
CA LEU A 334 -5.58 13.48 13.38
C LEU A 334 -6.73 12.48 13.27
N ILE A 335 -6.99 11.68 14.30
CA ILE A 335 -8.11 10.72 14.31
C ILE A 335 -9.47 11.46 14.32
N MET A 336 -9.60 12.52 15.11
CA MET A 336 -10.86 13.28 15.20
C MET A 336 -11.18 14.01 13.90
N VAL A 337 -10.18 14.67 13.30
CA VAL A 337 -10.36 15.46 12.07
C VAL A 337 -10.55 14.58 10.83
N THR A 338 -10.05 13.33 10.83
CA THR A 338 -10.32 12.41 9.72
C THR A 338 -11.79 12.05 9.54
N VAL A 339 -12.62 12.20 10.58
CA VAL A 339 -14.06 12.00 10.49
C VAL A 339 -14.74 13.12 9.68
N ASP A 340 -14.10 14.28 9.60
CA ASP A 340 -14.59 15.44 8.87
C ASP A 340 -14.05 15.45 7.43
N ASN A 341 -14.95 15.57 6.45
CA ASN A 341 -14.61 15.60 5.03
C ASN A 341 -14.41 17.02 4.50
N ASP A 342 -14.72 18.05 5.28
CA ASP A 342 -14.72 19.45 4.81
C ASP A 342 -13.30 20.05 4.79
N PHE A 343 -12.34 19.44 5.49
CA PHE A 343 -10.96 19.90 5.53
C PHE A 343 -10.07 19.23 4.47
N SER A 344 -9.28 20.03 3.76
CA SER A 344 -8.19 19.54 2.90
C SER A 344 -7.13 18.80 3.72
N SER A 345 -6.39 17.86 3.12
CA SER A 345 -5.35 17.07 3.80
C SER A 345 -4.31 17.94 4.52
N ALA A 346 -3.88 19.03 3.90
CA ALA A 346 -2.99 20.02 4.51
C ALA A 346 -3.64 20.74 5.71
N GLY A 347 -4.93 21.07 5.60
CA GLY A 347 -5.71 21.63 6.71
C GLY A 347 -5.74 20.70 7.92
N LYS A 348 -6.03 19.41 7.70
CA LYS A 348 -6.06 18.40 8.77
C LYS A 348 -4.73 18.33 9.52
N ALA A 349 -3.61 18.35 8.79
CA ALA A 349 -2.27 18.35 9.37
C ALA A 349 -2.02 19.61 10.23
N VAL A 350 -2.33 20.80 9.71
CA VAL A 350 -2.13 22.07 10.46
C VAL A 350 -2.92 22.08 11.77
N TYR A 351 -4.20 21.70 11.75
CA TYR A 351 -5.02 21.63 12.96
C TYR A 351 -4.46 20.64 13.99
N ALA A 352 -3.98 19.47 13.53
CA ALA A 352 -3.38 18.49 14.42
C ALA A 352 -2.09 19.00 15.08
N LEU A 353 -1.22 19.67 14.32
CA LEU A 353 0.02 20.25 14.84
C LEU A 353 -0.27 21.34 15.90
N LEU A 354 -1.25 22.22 15.65
CA LEU A 354 -1.65 23.26 16.62
C LEU A 354 -2.25 22.67 17.90
N MET A 355 -3.13 21.67 17.77
CA MET A 355 -3.73 21.01 18.91
C MET A 355 -2.68 20.26 19.75
N GLY A 356 -1.68 19.66 19.09
CA GLY A 356 -0.52 19.08 19.76
C GLY A 356 0.17 20.08 20.70
N ILE A 357 0.41 21.32 20.25
CA ILE A 357 1.04 22.35 21.08
C ILE A 357 0.17 22.67 22.31
N PHE A 358 -1.14 22.82 22.11
CA PHE A 358 -2.08 23.09 23.20
C PHE A 358 -2.07 21.98 24.25
N VAL A 359 -2.14 20.71 23.83
CA VAL A 359 -2.08 19.55 24.73
C VAL A 359 -0.73 19.49 25.46
N ALA A 360 0.38 19.75 24.76
CA ALA A 360 1.72 19.77 25.36
C ALA A 360 1.87 20.83 26.47
N ILE A 361 1.38 22.05 26.23
CA ILE A 361 1.39 23.13 27.22
C ILE A 361 0.52 22.76 28.42
N ALA A 362 -0.69 22.25 28.16
CA ALA A 362 -1.60 21.79 29.22
C ALA A 362 -0.96 20.68 30.06
N TRP A 363 -0.21 19.76 29.43
CA TRP A 363 0.47 18.67 30.13
C TRP A 363 1.61 19.16 31.03
N ILE A 364 2.41 20.12 30.57
CA ILE A 364 3.43 20.78 31.41
C ILE A 364 2.75 21.53 32.57
N PHE A 365 1.66 22.22 32.30
CA PHE A 365 0.92 22.97 33.32
C PHE A 365 0.38 22.03 34.41
N LEU A 366 -0.15 20.87 34.01
CA LEU A 366 -0.60 19.82 34.94
C LEU A 366 0.54 19.36 35.86
N TRP A 367 1.72 19.08 35.30
CA TRP A 367 2.90 18.75 36.09
C TRP A 367 3.31 19.90 37.01
N TRP A 368 3.30 21.13 36.51
CA TRP A 368 3.66 22.31 37.29
C TRP A 368 2.72 22.55 38.47
N LYS A 369 1.42 22.31 38.30
CA LYS A 369 0.38 22.52 39.32
C LYS A 369 0.35 21.42 40.37
N TYR A 370 0.37 20.15 39.95
CA TYR A 370 0.14 19.01 40.82
C TYR A 370 1.42 18.28 41.23
N GLY A 371 2.45 18.25 40.37
CA GLY A 371 3.73 17.61 40.68
C GLY A 371 3.64 16.09 40.92
N ILE A 372 2.58 15.43 40.47
CA ILE A 372 2.35 13.98 40.67
C ILE A 372 3.06 13.21 39.54
N PRO A 373 4.13 12.44 39.84
CA PRO A 373 4.92 11.78 38.80
C PRO A 373 4.12 10.79 37.97
N PHE A 374 3.25 10.01 38.62
CA PHE A 374 2.42 8.99 37.98
C PHE A 374 1.58 9.56 36.83
N ILE A 375 0.86 10.66 37.09
CA ILE A 375 0.04 11.32 36.08
C ILE A 375 0.92 11.91 34.97
N ALA A 376 2.05 12.51 35.31
CA ALA A 376 2.92 13.17 34.34
C ALA A 376 3.45 12.20 33.27
N VAL A 377 3.87 11.00 33.67
CA VAL A 377 4.45 10.01 32.73
C VAL A 377 3.40 9.13 32.04
N PHE A 378 2.13 9.22 32.43
CA PHE A 378 1.06 8.35 31.96
C PHE A 378 0.91 8.33 30.43
N LEU A 379 0.98 9.49 29.77
CA LEU A 379 0.89 9.57 28.30
C LEU A 379 2.05 8.83 27.60
N ALA A 380 3.25 8.82 28.19
CA ALA A 380 4.37 8.10 27.59
C ALA A 380 4.12 6.59 27.61
N PHE A 381 3.46 6.07 28.67
CA PHE A 381 3.10 4.67 28.75
C PHE A 381 1.96 4.29 27.82
N ILE A 382 0.96 5.16 27.62
CA ILE A 382 -0.08 4.93 26.61
C ILE A 382 0.54 4.87 25.22
N LEU A 383 1.39 5.83 24.85
CA LEU A 383 2.03 5.84 23.52
C LEU A 383 2.91 4.62 23.31
N MET A 384 3.72 4.24 24.32
CA MET A 384 4.56 3.05 24.24
C MET A 384 3.72 1.77 24.17
N GLY A 385 2.63 1.67 24.93
CA GLY A 385 1.70 0.55 24.88
C GLY A 385 0.98 0.42 23.55
N GLY A 386 0.55 1.55 22.98
CA GLY A 386 0.03 1.64 21.62
C GLY A 386 1.05 1.16 20.58
N LEU A 387 2.31 1.61 20.69
CA LEU A 387 3.38 1.16 19.81
C LEU A 387 3.65 -0.35 19.94
N ILE A 388 3.68 -0.90 21.16
CA ILE A 388 3.84 -2.35 21.38
C ILE A 388 2.68 -3.12 20.74
N ALA A 389 1.43 -2.68 20.94
CA ALA A 389 0.27 -3.28 20.32
C ALA A 389 0.36 -3.22 18.78
N SER A 390 0.74 -2.06 18.22
CA SER A 390 0.99 -1.89 16.79
C SER A 390 2.07 -2.84 16.26
N ILE A 391 3.17 -3.06 16.99
CA ILE A 391 4.21 -4.02 16.61
C ILE A 391 3.65 -5.45 16.55
N VAL A 392 2.86 -5.85 17.55
CA VAL A 392 2.24 -7.19 17.58
C VAL A 392 1.33 -7.40 16.37
N PHE A 393 0.49 -6.41 16.03
CA PHE A 393 -0.45 -6.51 14.91
C PHE A 393 0.17 -6.20 13.54
N TYR A 394 1.37 -5.64 13.49
CA TYR A 394 2.17 -5.53 12.27
C TYR A 394 2.76 -6.88 11.84
N SER A 395 2.91 -7.82 12.78
CA SER A 395 3.33 -9.19 12.49
C SER A 395 2.23 -10.00 11.77
N PRO A 396 2.53 -11.19 11.23
CA PRO A 396 1.53 -12.06 10.63
C PRO A 396 0.33 -12.39 11.53
N LEU A 397 0.47 -12.21 12.86
CA LEU A 397 -0.63 -12.34 13.83
C LEU A 397 -1.80 -11.43 13.47
N GLY A 398 -1.56 -10.24 12.92
CA GLY A 398 -2.63 -9.30 12.54
C GLY A 398 -3.54 -9.78 11.42
N ASN A 399 -3.16 -10.82 10.67
CA ASN A 399 -3.94 -11.36 9.55
C ASN A 399 -4.77 -12.60 9.92
N PHE A 400 -4.83 -12.99 11.19
CA PHE A 400 -5.73 -14.05 11.62
C PHE A 400 -7.20 -13.65 11.44
N TYR A 401 -8.04 -14.64 11.10
CA TYR A 401 -9.45 -14.42 10.76
C TYR A 401 -10.21 -13.65 11.86
N ILE A 402 -9.88 -13.92 13.14
CA ILE A 402 -10.49 -13.26 14.32
C ILE A 402 -10.29 -11.75 14.28
N PHE A 403 -9.16 -11.28 13.76
CA PHE A 403 -8.82 -9.87 13.72
C PHE A 403 -9.30 -9.17 12.46
N THR A 404 -10.06 -9.83 11.60
CA THR A 404 -10.80 -9.17 10.51
C THR A 404 -11.96 -8.35 11.08
N ASP A 405 -12.57 -8.88 12.15
CA ASP A 405 -13.65 -8.23 12.89
C ASP A 405 -13.11 -7.08 13.75
N GLU A 406 -13.72 -5.89 13.64
CA GLU A 406 -13.25 -4.68 14.32
C GLU A 406 -13.34 -4.77 15.85
N PRO A 407 -14.48 -5.14 16.47
CA PRO A 407 -14.55 -5.32 17.92
C PRO A 407 -13.48 -6.26 18.47
N SER A 408 -13.27 -7.41 17.82
CA SER A 408 -12.30 -8.42 18.24
C SER A 408 -10.87 -7.90 18.19
N PHE A 409 -10.51 -7.18 17.11
CA PHE A 409 -9.22 -6.52 16.99
C PHE A 409 -9.01 -5.46 18.08
N TRP A 410 -9.97 -4.53 18.25
CA TRP A 410 -9.81 -3.42 19.20
C TRP A 410 -9.79 -3.89 20.66
N LEU A 411 -10.50 -4.97 20.98
CA LEU A 411 -10.43 -5.62 22.29
C LEU A 411 -9.01 -6.19 22.53
N ALA A 412 -8.46 -6.91 21.57
CA ALA A 412 -7.12 -7.49 21.69
C ALA A 412 -6.03 -6.40 21.72
N PHE A 413 -6.14 -5.37 20.87
CA PHE A 413 -5.27 -4.19 20.88
C PHE A 413 -5.29 -3.49 22.23
N SER A 414 -6.48 -3.21 22.77
CA SER A 414 -6.63 -2.60 24.09
C SER A 414 -6.10 -3.49 25.21
N SER A 415 -6.23 -4.81 25.09
CA SER A 415 -5.70 -5.76 26.08
C SER A 415 -4.17 -5.70 26.13
N VAL A 416 -3.50 -5.70 24.97
CA VAL A 416 -2.03 -5.55 24.91
C VAL A 416 -1.60 -4.20 25.48
N LEU A 417 -2.33 -3.13 25.15
CA LEU A 417 -2.10 -1.80 25.70
C LEU A 417 -2.20 -1.82 27.23
N ILE A 418 -3.28 -2.35 27.82
CA ILE A 418 -3.45 -2.41 29.28
C ILE A 418 -2.37 -3.27 29.95
N ILE A 419 -2.03 -4.42 29.37
CA ILE A 419 -0.95 -5.29 29.90
C ILE A 419 0.39 -4.52 29.93
N SER A 420 0.67 -3.75 28.88
CA SER A 420 1.87 -2.91 28.84
C SER A 420 1.85 -1.78 29.87
N LEU A 421 0.72 -1.41 30.47
CA LEU A 421 0.69 -0.40 31.53
C LEU A 421 1.06 -0.98 32.92
N LEU A 422 0.97 -2.30 33.12
CA LEU A 422 1.18 -2.92 34.44
C LEU A 422 2.53 -2.60 35.11
N PRO A 423 3.69 -2.58 34.41
CA PRO A 423 4.98 -2.28 35.03
C PRO A 423 5.09 -0.85 35.60
N MET A 424 4.18 0.05 35.20
CA MET A 424 4.14 1.43 35.69
C MET A 424 3.97 1.50 37.22
N VAL A 425 3.21 0.58 37.81
CA VAL A 425 2.86 0.63 39.24
C VAL A 425 4.06 0.33 40.13
N THR A 426 4.92 -0.59 39.70
CA THR A 426 6.05 -1.08 40.51
C THR A 426 7.38 -0.42 40.17
N LEU A 427 7.59 -0.03 38.90
CA LEU A 427 8.89 0.41 38.38
C LEU A 427 8.81 1.73 37.59
N THR A 428 7.99 2.70 38.04
CA THR A 428 7.64 3.91 37.25
C THR A 428 8.84 4.64 36.62
N SER A 429 9.93 4.87 37.37
CA SER A 429 11.08 5.63 36.86
C SER A 429 11.88 4.84 35.81
N MET A 430 12.21 3.58 36.08
CA MET A 430 12.90 2.72 35.10
C MET A 430 12.04 2.48 33.88
N TYR A 431 10.74 2.25 34.08
CA TYR A 431 9.81 2.02 32.98
C TYR A 431 9.64 3.26 32.10
N TYR A 432 9.67 4.46 32.70
CA TYR A 432 9.64 5.71 31.95
C TYR A 432 10.90 5.89 31.07
N ILE A 433 12.09 5.50 31.56
CA ILE A 433 13.32 5.49 30.76
C ILE A 433 13.17 4.55 29.55
N ILE A 434 12.62 3.35 29.77
CA ILE A 434 12.36 2.37 28.71
C ILE A 434 11.37 2.94 27.68
N ALA A 435 10.26 3.53 28.14
CA ALA A 435 9.24 4.11 27.27
C ALA A 435 9.80 5.23 26.38
N LEU A 436 10.56 6.17 26.95
CA LEU A 436 11.19 7.25 26.19
C LEU A 436 12.24 6.72 25.21
N SER A 437 13.02 5.72 25.62
CA SER A 437 14.03 5.12 24.73
C SER A 437 13.37 4.41 23.55
N LEU A 438 12.26 3.69 23.77
CA LEU A 438 11.51 3.00 22.71
C LEU A 438 10.84 3.99 21.76
N LEU A 439 10.09 4.96 22.29
CA LEU A 439 9.40 5.97 21.48
C LEU A 439 10.39 6.87 20.71
N GLY A 440 11.46 7.30 21.36
CA GLY A 440 12.50 8.12 20.74
C GLY A 440 13.27 7.37 19.65
N SER A 441 13.66 6.12 19.91
CA SER A 441 14.33 5.29 18.90
C SER A 441 13.43 4.98 17.71
N TYR A 442 12.14 4.70 17.94
CA TYR A 442 11.18 4.51 16.85
C TYR A 442 10.98 5.80 16.03
N ALA A 443 10.91 6.97 16.67
CA ALA A 443 10.84 8.25 15.97
C ALA A 443 12.05 8.51 15.06
N ILE A 444 13.25 8.12 15.49
CA ILE A 444 14.47 8.14 14.65
C ILE A 444 14.29 7.24 13.42
N ILE A 445 13.81 6.01 13.62
CA ILE A 445 13.61 5.05 12.53
C ILE A 445 12.57 5.54 11.53
N VAL A 446 11.44 6.07 11.99
CA VAL A 446 10.42 6.67 11.11
C VAL A 446 11.02 7.81 10.29
N ALA A 447 11.83 8.66 10.92
CA ALA A 447 12.46 9.77 10.21
C ALA A 447 13.52 9.31 9.20
N LEU A 448 14.32 8.29 9.51
CA LEU A 448 15.28 7.70 8.57
C LEU A 448 14.57 7.02 7.40
N ASN A 449 13.48 6.30 7.68
CA ASN A 449 12.69 5.61 6.67
C ASN A 449 12.09 6.59 5.65
N TYR A 450 11.70 7.79 6.07
CA TYR A 450 11.29 8.84 5.12
C TYR A 450 12.38 9.17 4.07
N TYR A 451 13.67 9.09 4.41
CA TYR A 451 14.75 9.40 3.46
C TYR A 451 15.28 8.17 2.71
N PHE A 452 15.33 7.02 3.36
CA PHE A 452 15.92 5.79 2.80
C PHE A 452 14.87 4.80 2.26
N GLY A 453 13.59 5.06 2.52
CA GLY A 453 12.50 4.14 2.27
C GLY A 453 12.36 3.05 3.32
N GLY A 454 11.31 2.24 3.20
CA GLY A 454 11.06 0.97 3.86
C GLY A 454 9.62 0.90 4.41
N ASN A 455 9.30 -0.16 5.14
CA ASN A 455 7.94 -0.41 5.60
C ASN A 455 7.73 -0.21 7.12
N LEU A 456 8.77 0.08 7.90
CA LEU A 456 8.65 0.21 9.36
C LEU A 456 7.67 1.29 9.87
N PRO A 457 7.49 2.46 9.21
CA PRO A 457 6.46 3.42 9.62
C PRO A 457 5.04 2.85 9.58
N TYR A 458 4.82 1.81 8.76
CA TYR A 458 3.53 1.13 8.66
C TYR A 458 3.14 0.37 9.93
N ILE A 459 4.05 0.19 10.89
CA ILE A 459 3.71 -0.26 12.25
C ILE A 459 2.61 0.63 12.84
N LEU A 460 2.79 1.96 12.85
CA LEU A 460 1.76 2.89 13.33
C LEU A 460 0.74 3.26 12.26
N ILE A 461 1.15 3.41 10.99
CA ILE A 461 0.23 3.84 9.93
C ILE A 461 -0.89 2.81 9.73
N ASN A 462 -0.62 1.51 9.87
CA ASN A 462 -1.67 0.49 9.75
C ASN A 462 -2.71 0.60 10.87
N THR A 463 -2.27 0.85 12.11
CA THR A 463 -3.19 1.10 13.23
C THR A 463 -4.01 2.36 13.00
N TYR A 464 -3.38 3.43 12.49
CA TYR A 464 -4.08 4.66 12.12
C TYR A 464 -5.11 4.44 11.01
N ARG A 465 -4.73 3.80 9.90
CA ARG A 465 -5.62 3.47 8.78
C ARG A 465 -6.78 2.58 9.23
N ARG A 466 -6.55 1.70 10.19
CA ARG A 466 -7.64 0.89 10.76
C ARG A 466 -8.68 1.71 11.52
N MET A 467 -8.28 2.84 12.11
CA MET A 467 -9.23 3.76 12.77
C MET A 467 -9.96 4.66 11.77
N THR A 468 -9.32 5.01 10.65
CA THR A 468 -9.80 6.09 9.77
C THR A 468 -10.39 5.61 8.45
N VAL A 469 -9.97 4.45 7.95
CA VAL A 469 -10.40 3.89 6.66
C VAL A 469 -11.46 2.82 6.89
N LYS A 470 -12.60 2.99 6.21
CA LYS A 470 -13.71 2.03 6.27
C LYS A 470 -13.28 0.67 5.74
N ASN A 471 -13.64 -0.39 6.48
CA ASN A 471 -13.36 -1.79 6.13
C ASN A 471 -11.87 -2.13 5.98
N PHE A 472 -10.97 -1.36 6.61
CA PHE A 472 -9.54 -1.66 6.56
C PHE A 472 -9.19 -3.01 7.20
N GLY A 473 -10.01 -3.52 8.14
CA GLY A 473 -9.86 -4.86 8.70
C GLY A 473 -9.89 -6.00 7.68
N THR A 474 -10.45 -5.79 6.47
CA THR A 474 -10.44 -6.79 5.37
C THR A 474 -9.28 -6.59 4.40
N ALA A 475 -8.41 -5.60 4.60
CA ALA A 475 -7.28 -5.36 3.74
C ALA A 475 -6.11 -6.31 4.08
N VAL A 476 -5.35 -6.70 3.07
CA VAL A 476 -4.07 -7.40 3.29
C VAL A 476 -3.04 -6.40 3.82
N ILE A 477 -2.59 -6.59 5.06
CA ILE A 477 -1.70 -5.67 5.79
C ILE A 477 -0.27 -6.22 6.03
N ASN A 478 0.13 -7.26 5.31
CA ASN A 478 1.49 -7.81 5.38
C ASN A 478 2.44 -7.09 4.41
N PRO A 479 3.31 -6.17 4.85
CA PRO A 479 4.35 -5.62 3.98
C PRO A 479 5.42 -6.70 3.68
N PRO A 480 6.16 -6.57 2.58
CA PRO A 480 7.36 -7.37 2.39
C PRO A 480 8.40 -6.94 3.44
N PHE A 481 9.08 -7.88 4.07
CA PHE A 481 10.18 -7.57 4.99
C PHE A 481 11.50 -7.76 4.26
N GLN A 482 11.95 -6.71 3.55
CA GLN A 482 13.12 -6.78 2.68
C GLN A 482 14.40 -6.34 3.40
N THR A 483 15.50 -6.22 2.63
CA THR A 483 16.84 -5.94 3.17
C THR A 483 16.91 -4.60 3.91
N LEU A 484 16.22 -3.56 3.42
CA LEU A 484 16.19 -2.25 4.08
C LEU A 484 15.50 -2.32 5.45
N ASP A 485 14.36 -3.01 5.53
CA ASP A 485 13.64 -3.23 6.79
C ASP A 485 14.50 -4.01 7.80
N ILE A 486 15.27 -5.01 7.34
CA ILE A 486 16.19 -5.78 8.20
C ILE A 486 17.24 -4.84 8.81
N TRP A 487 17.93 -4.03 7.99
CA TRP A 487 18.95 -3.10 8.49
C TRP A 487 18.38 -2.05 9.43
N GLN A 488 17.21 -1.49 9.11
CA GLN A 488 16.55 -0.52 9.98
C GLN A 488 16.08 -1.15 11.29
N THR A 489 15.62 -2.41 11.29
CA THR A 489 15.24 -3.13 12.51
C THR A 489 16.45 -3.39 13.40
N VAL A 490 17.59 -3.80 12.83
CA VAL A 490 18.84 -3.97 13.59
C VAL A 490 19.28 -2.64 14.19
N LEU A 491 19.27 -1.55 13.41
CA LEU A 491 19.58 -0.21 13.90
C LEU A 491 18.64 0.21 15.03
N TRP A 492 17.34 -0.09 14.91
CA TRP A 492 16.35 0.24 15.93
C TRP A 492 16.66 -0.42 17.27
N ILE A 493 16.95 -1.73 17.26
CA ILE A 493 17.29 -2.48 18.46
C ILE A 493 18.55 -1.90 19.14
N LEU A 494 19.57 -1.55 18.35
CA LEU A 494 20.79 -0.93 18.84
C LEU A 494 20.53 0.46 19.46
N LEU A 495 19.76 1.32 18.77
CA LEU A 495 19.38 2.64 19.28
C LEU A 495 18.57 2.54 20.57
N PHE A 496 17.63 1.60 20.64
CA PHE A 496 16.85 1.36 21.84
C PHE A 496 17.72 0.92 23.02
N ALA A 497 18.56 -0.10 22.83
CA ALA A 497 19.43 -0.62 23.89
C ALA A 497 20.45 0.42 24.38
N THR A 498 21.05 1.17 23.46
CA THR A 498 22.00 2.25 23.80
C THR A 498 21.29 3.42 24.48
N GLY A 499 20.09 3.81 24.03
CA GLY A 499 19.25 4.82 24.67
C GLY A 499 18.94 4.48 26.12
N VAL A 500 18.46 3.26 26.38
CA VAL A 500 18.19 2.76 27.74
C VAL A 500 19.45 2.81 28.60
N HIS A 501 20.58 2.28 28.09
CA HIS A 501 21.84 2.26 28.82
C HIS A 501 22.34 3.66 29.19
N VAL A 502 22.35 4.59 28.23
CA VAL A 502 22.80 5.97 28.43
C VAL A 502 21.90 6.71 29.42
N GLN A 503 20.58 6.57 29.31
CA GLN A 503 19.64 7.24 30.20
C GLN A 503 19.75 6.70 31.64
N ILE A 504 19.90 5.38 31.83
CA ILE A 504 20.15 4.79 33.15
C ILE A 504 21.45 5.34 33.74
N ARG A 505 22.55 5.36 32.99
CA ARG A 505 23.83 5.89 33.49
C ARG A 505 23.73 7.36 33.91
N LYS A 506 22.99 8.17 33.14
CA LYS A 506 22.78 9.59 33.46
C LYS A 506 21.86 9.83 34.65
N SER A 507 21.01 8.86 35.01
CA SER A 507 20.08 8.94 36.15
C SER A 507 20.68 8.38 37.45
N LEU A 508 21.81 7.66 37.39
CA LEU A 508 22.52 7.18 38.58
C LEU A 508 22.84 8.36 39.54
N GLY A 509 22.50 8.16 40.81
CA GLY A 509 22.73 9.15 41.88
C GLY A 509 21.78 10.36 41.88
N LYS A 510 20.76 10.39 41.02
CA LYS A 510 19.73 11.45 40.97
C LYS A 510 18.39 10.94 41.49
N PRO A 511 17.51 11.81 42.01
CA PRO A 511 16.16 11.41 42.36
C PRO A 511 15.41 10.89 41.13
N PRO A 512 14.46 9.94 41.30
CA PRO A 512 13.75 9.29 40.19
C PRO A 512 12.95 10.27 39.33
N PHE A 513 12.51 11.39 39.90
CA PHE A 513 11.85 12.49 39.20
C PHE A 513 12.33 13.83 39.75
N PRO A 514 12.37 14.91 38.94
CA PRO A 514 12.78 16.22 39.41
C PRO A 514 11.80 16.74 40.47
N PRO A 515 12.30 17.48 41.50
CA PRO A 515 11.44 18.03 42.54
C PRO A 515 10.47 19.08 41.96
N HIS A 516 9.21 19.04 42.40
CA HIS A 516 8.22 20.04 42.02
C HIS A 516 8.50 21.41 42.66
N ARG A 517 7.93 22.49 42.11
CA ARG A 517 8.20 23.87 42.52
C ARG A 517 8.00 24.11 44.02
N ASN A 518 6.92 23.62 44.62
CA ASN A 518 6.66 23.88 46.04
C ASN A 518 7.70 23.18 46.93
N ARG A 519 8.18 21.99 46.55
CA ARG A 519 9.31 21.34 47.22
C ARG A 519 10.65 22.02 46.94
N SER A 520 10.88 22.55 45.73
CA SER A 520 12.10 23.33 45.48
C SER A 520 12.10 24.64 46.25
N VAL A 521 10.97 25.34 46.36
CA VAL A 521 10.80 26.57 47.15
C VAL A 521 10.92 26.25 48.63
N ARG A 522 10.27 25.18 49.12
CA ARG A 522 10.40 24.71 50.50
C ARG A 522 11.84 24.33 50.83
N ASN A 523 12.52 23.53 50.02
CA ASN A 523 13.93 23.18 50.22
C ASN A 523 14.84 24.41 50.18
N ARG A 524 14.53 25.42 49.35
CA ARG A 524 15.27 26.68 49.31
C ARG A 524 15.04 27.53 50.55
N ASN A 525 13.82 27.52 51.07
CA ASN A 525 13.46 28.21 52.31
C ASN A 525 14.06 27.48 53.53
N GLU A 526 14.07 26.15 53.54
CA GLU A 526 14.73 25.30 54.55
C GLU A 526 16.26 25.44 54.50
N ALA A 527 16.86 25.58 53.32
CA ALA A 527 18.29 25.87 53.16
C ALA A 527 18.68 27.34 53.49
N MET A 528 17.70 28.24 53.62
CA MET A 528 17.89 29.61 54.12
C MET A 528 17.65 29.73 55.64
N VAL A 529 17.39 28.61 56.34
CA VAL A 529 17.33 28.57 57.79
C VAL A 529 18.76 28.59 58.33
N ASN A 530 19.18 29.73 58.85
CA ASN A 530 20.46 29.92 59.54
C ASN A 530 20.28 29.76 61.06
N GLU A 531 21.35 29.74 61.85
CA GLU A 531 21.29 29.62 63.33
C GLU A 531 20.52 30.77 64.03
N GLU A 532 20.24 31.88 63.32
CA GLU A 532 19.46 33.01 63.82
C GLU A 532 17.94 32.87 63.60
N THR A 533 17.48 31.79 62.97
CA THR A 533 16.05 31.56 62.72
C THR A 533 15.38 31.05 63.99
N PRO A 534 14.41 31.77 64.60
CA PRO A 534 13.81 31.34 65.87
C PRO A 534 13.09 30.00 65.70
N LEU A 535 13.46 29.01 66.51
CA LEU A 535 12.83 27.70 66.58
C LEU A 535 11.40 27.82 67.15
N LEU A 536 10.43 28.05 66.28
CA LEU A 536 9.03 27.80 66.60
C LEU A 536 8.77 26.31 66.40
N TYR A 537 8.78 25.55 67.50
CA TYR A 537 8.26 24.18 67.53
C TYR A 537 6.76 24.20 67.18
N PRO A 538 6.31 23.53 66.10
CA PRO A 538 4.92 23.12 66.01
C PRO A 538 4.74 21.89 66.90
N GLU A 539 3.73 21.90 67.76
CA GLU A 539 3.29 20.71 68.51
C GLU A 539 3.21 19.50 67.57
N MET A 540 3.94 18.43 67.92
CA MET A 540 3.86 17.16 67.22
C MET A 540 2.45 16.56 67.40
N PRO A 541 1.70 16.27 66.33
CA PRO A 541 0.57 15.36 66.44
C PRO A 541 1.08 13.93 66.72
N PRO A 542 0.31 13.10 67.45
CA PRO A 542 0.78 11.81 67.92
C PRO A 542 1.10 10.85 66.76
N PRO A 543 2.05 9.92 66.96
CA PRO A 543 2.48 9.00 65.92
C PRO A 543 1.36 8.04 65.54
N TYR A 544 1.01 8.03 64.24
CA TYR A 544 0.20 6.97 63.66
C TYR A 544 0.96 5.65 63.77
N THR A 545 0.34 4.72 64.49
CA THR A 545 0.72 3.32 64.60
C THR A 545 0.74 2.66 63.22
N ALA A 546 1.85 1.99 62.92
CA ALA A 546 1.97 1.13 61.75
C ALA A 546 1.11 -0.13 61.95
N THR A 547 0.20 -0.40 61.01
CA THR A 547 -0.37 -1.73 60.80
C THR A 547 0.02 -2.23 59.43
N ARG A 548 0.42 -3.51 59.42
CA ARG A 548 0.92 -4.38 58.34
C ARG A 548 0.23 -4.24 56.99
#